data_AF-A0A533UUM7-F1
#
_entry.id   AF-A0A533UUM7-F1
#
_cell.length_a   1.000
_cell.length_b   1.000
_cell.length_c   1.000
_cell.angle_alpha   90.00
_cell.angle_beta   90.00
_cell.angle_gamma   90.00
#
_symmetry.space_group_name_H-M   'P 1'
#
loop_
_entity.id
_entity.type
_entity.pdbx_description
1 polymer ?
#
loop_
_entity_poly.entity_id
_entity_poly.type
_entity_poly.pdbx_seq_one_letter_code
_entity_poly.pdbx_strand_id
1 'polypeptide(L)'
;MSNVEVQFTHSPEKPVIDESTELRFNVVNLSNSSPLKNFHASVVVLTNTAEQVRSFEFNNITAPTGNFSVKYLFPDSGSFQVVSRIDSNVSTTLVSFNVLVSLSQMGGGLGFLDPLFLSALIVSIIVIVAIIYFIFRKRKRKTQWEK
;
A
#
# COMPACT_ATOMS: atom_id res chain seq x y z
N MET A 1 31.09 -16.33 2.47
CA MET A 1 30.15 -15.83 3.50
C MET A 1 30.31 -14.32 3.55
N SER A 2 29.23 -13.55 3.45
CA SER A 2 29.28 -12.08 3.56
C SER A 2 29.45 -11.68 5.03
N ASN A 3 30.46 -10.88 5.36
CA ASN A 3 30.72 -10.41 6.72
C ASN A 3 29.96 -9.12 7.06
N VAL A 4 28.82 -8.89 6.39
CA VAL A 4 28.05 -7.65 6.46
C VAL A 4 26.61 -8.01 6.77
N GLU A 5 26.03 -7.26 7.70
CA GLU A 5 24.61 -7.27 8.03
C GLU A 5 23.99 -5.94 7.56
N VAL A 6 22.83 -6.03 6.93
CA VAL A 6 22.04 -4.86 6.52
C VAL A 6 20.74 -4.86 7.31
N GLN A 7 20.58 -3.83 8.11
CA GLN A 7 19.38 -3.57 8.89
C GLN A 7 18.49 -2.61 8.10
N PHE A 8 17.22 -2.97 7.95
CA PHE A 8 16.26 -2.22 7.17
C PHE A 8 15.13 -1.71 8.05
N THR A 9 14.78 -0.45 7.87
CA THR A 9 13.61 0.18 8.49
C THR A 9 12.98 1.15 7.50
N HIS A 10 11.73 1.55 7.74
CA HIS A 10 11.04 2.55 6.93
C HIS A 10 10.22 3.50 7.80
N SER A 11 9.95 4.70 7.28
CA SER A 11 9.13 5.73 7.94
C SER A 11 8.20 6.40 6.92
N PRO A 12 6.90 6.54 7.16
CA PRO A 12 6.16 6.16 8.38
C PRO A 12 6.09 4.65 8.60
N GLU A 13 5.81 4.20 9.84
CA GLU A 13 5.71 2.77 10.20
C GLU A 13 4.70 2.03 9.31
N LYS A 14 3.63 2.74 8.91
CA LYS A 14 2.61 2.28 7.97
C LYS A 14 2.69 3.13 6.70
N PRO A 15 3.39 2.65 5.65
CA PRO A 15 3.42 3.32 4.36
C PRO A 15 2.03 3.47 3.76
N VAL A 16 1.81 4.61 3.11
CA VAL A 16 0.58 4.99 2.46
C VAL A 16 0.86 5.26 0.98
N ILE A 17 -0.11 4.93 0.13
CA ILE A 17 -0.05 5.19 -1.32
C ILE A 17 0.12 6.70 -1.55
N ASP A 18 0.93 7.07 -2.54
CA ASP A 18 1.20 8.44 -2.97
C ASP A 18 1.81 9.35 -1.88
N GLU A 19 2.18 8.78 -0.73
CA GLU A 19 2.90 9.46 0.33
C GLU A 19 4.36 9.05 0.36
N SER A 20 5.24 10.01 0.67
CA SER A 20 6.67 9.79 0.74
C SER A 20 7.01 8.85 1.90
N THR A 21 7.48 7.65 1.59
CA THR A 21 8.07 6.73 2.56
C THR A 21 9.58 6.76 2.45
N GLU A 22 10.27 7.01 3.56
CA GLU A 22 11.72 6.93 3.66
C GLU A 22 12.15 5.49 3.98
N LEU A 23 12.92 4.89 3.08
CA LEU A 23 13.54 3.58 3.24
C LEU A 23 14.96 3.78 3.79
N ARG A 24 15.26 3.22 4.96
CA ARG A 24 16.49 3.45 5.71
C ARG A 24 17.27 2.15 5.87
N PHE A 25 18.56 2.24 5.59
CA PHE A 25 19.47 1.12 5.62
C PHE A 25 20.64 1.44 6.53
N ASN A 26 20.93 0.53 7.47
CA ASN A 26 22.10 0.57 8.31
C ASN A 26 22.94 -0.67 8.06
N VAL A 27 24.21 -0.48 7.73
CA VAL A 27 25.11 -1.53 7.26
C VAL A 27 26.26 -1.67 8.25
N VAL A 28 26.38 -2.85 8.84
CA VAL A 28 27.34 -3.14 9.91
C VAL A 28 28.20 -4.34 9.56
N ASN A 29 29.46 -4.29 9.99
CA ASN A 29 30.37 -5.42 9.88
C ASN A 29 30.05 -6.45 10.97
N LEU A 30 29.78 -7.69 10.59
CA LEU A 30 29.50 -8.78 11.54
C LEU A 30 30.71 -9.13 12.42
N SER A 31 31.94 -8.89 11.94
CA SER A 31 33.16 -9.26 12.67
C SER A 31 33.43 -8.39 13.89
N ASN A 32 32.98 -7.14 13.91
CA ASN A 32 33.29 -6.18 14.97
C ASN A 32 32.10 -5.28 15.36
N SER A 33 30.91 -5.54 14.81
CA SER A 33 29.68 -4.77 15.00
C SER A 33 29.81 -3.27 14.69
N SER A 34 30.83 -2.86 13.95
CA SER A 34 31.05 -1.45 13.60
C SER A 34 30.36 -1.09 12.27
N PRO A 35 29.94 0.17 12.08
CA PRO A 35 29.38 0.62 10.80
C PRO A 35 30.35 0.40 9.65
N LEU A 36 29.87 -0.15 8.53
CA LEU A 36 30.66 -0.33 7.32
C LEU A 36 30.88 1.02 6.65
N LYS A 37 32.13 1.46 6.49
CA LYS A 37 32.43 2.78 5.91
C LYS A 37 32.75 2.68 4.43
N ASN A 38 32.48 3.76 3.71
CA ASN A 38 32.90 3.97 2.32
C ASN A 38 32.49 2.84 1.37
N PHE A 39 31.17 2.63 1.26
CA PHE A 39 30.61 1.67 0.29
C PHE A 39 29.65 2.36 -0.68
N HIS A 40 29.40 1.68 -1.78
CA HIS A 40 28.36 2.02 -2.75
C HIS A 40 27.14 1.13 -2.52
N ALA A 41 25.96 1.71 -2.73
CA ALA A 41 24.71 0.98 -2.67
C ALA A 41 23.85 1.26 -3.90
N SER A 42 23.02 0.28 -4.22
CA SER A 42 21.83 0.46 -5.02
C SER A 42 20.62 -0.12 -4.32
N VAL A 43 19.44 0.42 -4.63
CA VAL A 43 18.16 -0.05 -4.10
C VAL A 43 17.20 -0.22 -5.26
N VAL A 44 16.57 -1.38 -5.35
CA VAL A 44 15.50 -1.66 -6.30
C VAL A 44 14.23 -1.95 -5.52
N VAL A 45 13.16 -1.21 -5.81
CA VAL A 45 11.82 -1.48 -5.29
C VAL A 45 11.05 -2.21 -6.37
N LEU A 46 10.62 -3.43 -6.07
CA LEU A 46 9.88 -4.32 -6.97
C LEU A 46 8.44 -4.45 -6.46
N THR A 47 7.49 -4.40 -7.38
CA THR A 47 6.12 -4.84 -7.13
C THR A 47 5.79 -6.00 -8.06
N ASN A 48 5.18 -7.03 -7.49
CA ASN A 48 4.69 -8.18 -8.24
C ASN A 48 3.17 -8.17 -8.13
N THR A 49 2.50 -7.48 -9.05
CA THR A 49 1.06 -7.60 -9.21
C THR A 49 0.77 -8.65 -10.27
N ALA A 50 -0.41 -9.27 -10.21
CA ALA A 50 -0.82 -10.34 -11.13
C ALA A 50 -0.75 -9.94 -12.62
N GLU A 51 -0.74 -8.63 -12.91
CA GLU A 51 -0.80 -8.09 -14.26
C GLU A 51 0.53 -7.49 -14.74
N GLN A 52 1.41 -7.02 -13.83
CA GLN A 52 2.65 -6.36 -14.23
C GLN A 52 3.71 -6.35 -13.12
N VAL A 53 4.95 -6.68 -13.50
CA VAL A 53 6.12 -6.43 -12.65
C VAL A 53 6.60 -5.01 -12.90
N ARG A 54 6.60 -4.17 -11.86
CA ARG A 54 7.21 -2.82 -11.94
C ARG A 54 8.44 -2.78 -11.04
N SER A 55 9.48 -2.08 -11.51
CA SER A 55 10.72 -1.89 -10.78
C SER A 55 11.11 -0.41 -10.79
N PHE A 56 11.51 0.12 -9.64
CA PHE A 56 12.11 1.43 -9.53
C PHE A 56 13.51 1.30 -8.90
N GLU A 57 14.51 1.94 -9.48
CA GLU A 57 15.90 1.78 -9.07
C GLU A 57 16.52 3.11 -8.61
N PHE A 58 17.24 3.04 -7.50
CA PHE A 58 18.12 4.07 -6.98
C PHE A 58 19.57 3.60 -7.14
N ASN A 59 20.32 4.27 -8.01
CA ASN A 59 21.71 3.95 -8.30
C ASN A 59 22.66 5.00 -7.71
N ASN A 60 23.96 4.66 -7.67
CA ASN A 60 25.05 5.55 -7.29
C ASN A 60 24.91 6.13 -5.86
N ILE A 61 24.33 5.37 -4.93
CA ILE A 61 24.25 5.80 -3.53
C ILE A 61 25.63 5.59 -2.89
N THR A 62 26.20 6.65 -2.32
CA THR A 62 27.45 6.58 -1.57
C THR A 62 27.17 6.68 -0.08
N ALA A 63 27.67 5.74 0.72
CA ALA A 63 27.46 5.70 2.15
C ALA A 63 28.81 5.72 2.91
N PRO A 64 29.32 6.92 3.25
CA PRO A 64 30.59 7.04 3.97
C PRO A 64 30.50 6.61 5.44
N THR A 65 29.29 6.65 6.03
CA THR A 65 29.06 6.54 7.48
C THR A 65 28.40 5.25 7.94
N GLY A 66 28.18 4.26 7.07
CA GLY A 66 27.48 3.02 7.46
C GLY A 66 25.99 3.01 7.20
N ASN A 67 25.40 4.13 6.83
CA ASN A 67 23.96 4.24 6.63
C ASN A 67 23.63 5.08 5.40
N PHE A 68 22.45 4.82 4.84
CA PHE A 68 21.87 5.61 3.77
C PHE A 68 20.34 5.49 3.79
N SER A 69 19.67 6.44 3.15
CA SER A 69 18.23 6.38 2.95
C SER A 69 17.83 6.85 1.56
N VAL A 70 16.68 6.36 1.09
CA VAL A 70 16.04 6.81 -0.14
C VAL A 70 14.57 7.09 0.14
N LYS A 71 14.00 8.07 -0.54
CA LYS A 71 12.56 8.36 -0.46
C LYS A 71 11.87 7.76 -1.66
N TYR A 72 10.80 7.02 -1.42
CA TYR A 72 10.00 6.38 -2.44
C TYR A 72 8.52 6.66 -2.21
N LEU A 73 7.79 6.92 -3.29
CA LEU A 73 6.33 7.05 -3.27
C LEU A 73 5.76 5.75 -3.83
N PHE A 74 5.02 5.02 -3.01
CA PHE A 74 4.39 3.79 -3.44
C PHE A 74 3.16 4.12 -4.30
N PRO A 75 3.10 3.67 -5.57
CA PRO A 75 2.01 4.04 -6.48
C PRO A 75 0.72 3.25 -6.21
N ASP A 76 0.81 2.12 -5.52
CA ASP A 76 -0.30 1.19 -5.30
C ASP A 76 -0.21 0.60 -3.88
N SER A 77 -1.29 0.00 -3.38
CA SER A 77 -1.25 -0.81 -2.15
C SER A 77 -0.77 -2.23 -2.45
N GLY A 78 -0.26 -2.90 -1.43
CA GLY A 78 0.16 -4.30 -1.53
C GLY A 78 1.55 -4.55 -0.96
N SER A 79 2.15 -5.65 -1.41
CA SER A 79 3.47 -6.09 -0.97
C SER A 79 4.53 -5.68 -1.97
N PHE A 80 5.48 -4.87 -1.53
CA PHE A 80 6.64 -4.45 -2.30
C PHE A 80 7.89 -5.14 -1.75
N GLN A 81 8.76 -5.58 -2.67
CA GLN A 81 10.05 -6.14 -2.33
C GLN A 81 11.13 -5.07 -2.54
N VAL A 82 11.84 -4.72 -1.48
CA VAL A 82 12.95 -3.77 -1.49
C VAL A 82 14.25 -4.56 -1.47
N VAL A 83 14.96 -4.56 -2.59
CA VAL A 83 16.24 -5.23 -2.75
C VAL A 83 17.34 -4.17 -2.65
N SER A 84 18.32 -4.39 -1.79
CA SER A 84 19.51 -3.54 -1.73
C SER A 84 20.77 -4.33 -2.03
N ARG A 85 21.61 -3.76 -2.89
CA ARG A 85 22.95 -4.24 -3.18
C ARG A 85 23.95 -3.32 -2.50
N ILE A 86 24.85 -3.89 -1.73
CA ILE A 86 25.95 -3.21 -1.05
C ILE A 86 27.25 -3.65 -1.71
N ASP A 87 27.93 -2.73 -2.36
CA ASP A 87 29.24 -2.93 -2.97
C ASP A 87 30.32 -2.22 -2.13
N SER A 88 31.15 -3.02 -1.47
CA SER A 88 32.33 -2.55 -0.74
C SER A 88 33.60 -3.00 -1.47
N ASN A 89 34.75 -2.42 -1.10
CA ASN A 89 36.04 -2.79 -1.70
C ASN A 89 36.41 -4.28 -1.55
N VAL A 90 35.79 -4.98 -0.60
CA VAL A 90 36.11 -6.38 -0.24
C VAL A 90 35.00 -7.36 -0.58
N SER A 91 33.76 -6.92 -0.71
CA SER A 91 32.63 -7.81 -0.99
C SER A 91 31.40 -7.08 -1.54
N THR A 92 30.61 -7.83 -2.31
CA THR A 92 29.25 -7.46 -2.71
C THR A 92 28.25 -8.29 -1.92
N THR A 93 27.27 -7.63 -1.30
CA THR A 93 26.20 -8.25 -0.52
C THR A 93 24.85 -7.84 -1.10
N LEU A 94 23.92 -8.79 -1.23
CA LEU A 94 22.56 -8.54 -1.70
C LEU A 94 21.57 -8.92 -0.59
N VAL A 95 20.63 -8.04 -0.30
CA VAL A 95 19.59 -8.24 0.72
C VAL A 95 18.23 -7.86 0.18
N SER A 96 17.17 -8.47 0.72
CA SER A 96 15.80 -8.24 0.29
C SER A 96 14.89 -8.12 1.51
N PHE A 97 14.00 -7.13 1.47
CA PHE A 97 13.03 -6.84 2.52
C PHE A 97 11.63 -6.69 1.93
N ASN A 98 10.61 -7.05 2.69
CA ASN A 98 9.21 -6.87 2.29
C ASN A 98 8.61 -5.66 3.00
N VAL A 99 7.95 -4.80 2.23
CA VAL A 99 7.23 -3.62 2.72
C VAL A 99 5.76 -3.77 2.34
N LEU A 100 4.89 -3.74 3.34
CA LEU A 100 3.45 -3.76 3.14
C LEU A 100 2.92 -2.33 3.13
N VAL A 101 2.31 -1.95 2.01
CA VAL A 101 1.68 -0.64 1.82
C VAL A 101 0.19 -0.84 1.96
N SER A 102 -0.40 -0.25 3.00
CA SER A 102 -1.85 -0.28 3.17
C SER A 102 -2.52 0.66 2.18
N LEU A 103 -3.68 0.25 1.67
CA LEU A 103 -4.64 1.18 1.10
C LEU A 103 -5.03 2.11 2.25
N SER A 104 -4.50 3.33 2.27
CA SER A 104 -5.06 4.34 3.15
C SER A 104 -6.50 4.52 2.71
N GLN A 105 -7.43 4.17 3.60
CA GLN A 105 -8.78 4.69 3.49
C GLN A 105 -8.61 6.19 3.65
N MET A 106 -8.52 6.90 2.53
CA MET A 106 -8.56 8.35 2.48
C MET A 106 -9.62 8.80 3.49
N GLY A 107 -9.18 9.61 4.46
CA GLY A 107 -9.97 10.04 5.60
C GLY A 107 -11.32 10.60 5.17
N GLY A 108 -12.31 9.71 5.17
CA GLY A 108 -13.72 10.00 5.06
C GLY A 108 -14.35 9.06 6.06
N GLY A 109 -14.81 9.63 7.18
CA GLY A 109 -15.61 8.88 8.14
C GLY A 109 -16.70 8.10 7.41
N LEU A 110 -17.14 7.00 8.02
CA LEU A 110 -18.20 6.13 7.55
C LEU A 110 -19.55 6.88 7.47
N GLY A 111 -19.66 7.95 6.69
CA GLY A 111 -20.90 8.70 6.42
C GLY A 111 -21.92 7.87 5.62
N PHE A 112 -21.50 6.70 5.11
CA PHE A 112 -22.39 5.67 4.57
C PHE A 112 -23.01 4.77 5.66
N LEU A 113 -22.49 4.78 6.88
CA LEU A 113 -23.09 4.13 8.06
C LEU A 113 -23.78 5.13 9.00
N ASP A 114 -24.00 6.37 8.56
CA ASP A 114 -24.84 7.29 9.32
C ASP A 114 -26.26 6.67 9.41
N PRO A 115 -26.78 6.41 10.63
CA PRO A 115 -28.09 5.77 10.82
C PRO A 115 -29.23 6.53 10.11
N LEU A 116 -29.05 7.84 9.88
CA LEU A 116 -29.96 8.69 9.12
C LEU A 116 -30.02 8.33 7.63
N PHE A 117 -28.89 7.98 7.00
CA PHE A 117 -28.87 7.59 5.59
C PHE A 117 -29.47 6.19 5.38
N LEU A 118 -29.18 5.24 6.29
CA LEU A 118 -29.77 3.90 6.24
C LEU A 118 -31.29 3.92 6.43
N SER A 119 -31.79 4.75 7.36
CA SER A 119 -33.24 4.90 7.55
C SER A 119 -33.92 5.58 6.36
N ALA A 120 -33.31 6.61 5.76
CA ALA A 120 -33.85 7.28 4.57
C ALA A 120 -33.93 6.32 3.35
N LEU A 121 -32.93 5.47 3.14
CA LEU A 121 -32.91 4.48 2.05
C LEU A 121 -34.02 3.44 2.20
N ILE A 122 -34.23 2.93 3.41
CA ILE A 122 -35.29 1.95 3.71
C ILE A 122 -36.68 2.58 3.51
N VAL A 123 -36.90 3.82 3.97
CA VAL A 123 -38.19 4.51 3.81
C VAL A 123 -38.52 4.74 2.33
N SER A 124 -37.53 5.13 1.52
CA SER A 124 -37.72 5.33 0.07
C SER A 124 -38.20 4.06 -0.64
N ILE A 125 -37.58 2.91 -0.33
CA ILE A 125 -37.97 1.62 -0.92
C ILE A 125 -39.41 1.23 -0.55
N ILE A 126 -39.81 1.43 0.71
CA ILE A 126 -41.17 1.10 1.18
C ILE A 126 -42.24 1.93 0.44
N VAL A 127 -41.98 3.21 0.21
CA VAL A 127 -42.92 4.09 -0.52
C VAL A 127 -43.07 3.65 -1.97
N ILE A 128 -41.98 3.31 -2.66
CA ILE A 128 -42.01 2.85 -4.05
C ILE A 128 -42.81 1.54 -4.16
N VAL A 129 -42.57 0.58 -3.26
CA VAL A 129 -43.30 -0.70 -3.24
C VAL A 129 -44.80 -0.49 -3.00
N ALA A 130 -45.17 0.41 -2.08
CA ALA A 130 -46.56 0.73 -1.79
C ALA A 130 -47.28 1.36 -3.00
N ILE A 131 -46.61 2.26 -3.73
CA ILE A 131 -47.15 2.90 -4.94
C ILE A 131 -47.37 1.84 -6.04
N ILE A 132 -46.39 0.98 -6.30
CA ILE A 132 -46.50 -0.09 -7.29
C ILE A 132 -47.66 -1.03 -6.94
N TYR A 133 -47.75 -1.44 -5.67
CA TYR A 133 -48.85 -2.28 -5.19
C TYR A 133 -50.21 -1.59 -5.37
N PHE A 134 -50.31 -0.30 -5.06
CA PHE A 134 -51.54 0.46 -5.21
C PHE A 134 -51.99 0.58 -6.67
N ILE A 135 -51.06 0.86 -7.60
CA ILE A 135 -51.32 0.90 -9.04
C ILE A 135 -51.80 -0.47 -9.54
N PHE A 136 -51.11 -1.55 -9.14
CA PHE A 136 -51.47 -2.91 -9.52
C PHE A 136 -52.86 -3.30 -9.00
N ARG A 137 -53.18 -2.96 -7.75
CA ARG A 137 -54.50 -3.20 -7.15
C ARG A 137 -55.60 -2.41 -7.85
N LYS A 138 -55.35 -1.18 -8.29
CA LYS A 138 -56.33 -0.39 -9.07
C LYS A 138 -56.57 -0.97 -10.46
N ARG A 139 -55.52 -1.43 -11.16
CA ARG A 139 -55.65 -2.09 -12.47
C ARG A 139 -56.50 -3.37 -12.39
N LYS A 140 -56.23 -4.24 -11.41
CA LYS A 140 -57.04 -5.47 -11.21
C LYS A 140 -58.52 -5.19 -10.98
N ARG A 141 -58.87 -4.12 -10.26
CA ARG A 141 -60.28 -3.78 -10.04
C ARG A 141 -60.97 -3.36 -11.34
N LYS A 142 -60.33 -2.56 -12.20
CA LYS A 142 -60.94 -2.11 -13.47
C LYS A 142 -61.26 -3.28 -14.41
N THR A 143 -60.37 -4.27 -14.50
CA THR A 143 -60.55 -5.44 -15.39
C THR A 143 -61.71 -6.38 -14.94
N GLN A 144 -62.21 -6.24 -13.71
CA GLN A 144 -63.35 -7.02 -13.20
C GLN A 144 -64.71 -6.34 -13.45
N TRP A 145 -64.75 -5.09 -13.94
CA TRP A 145 -65.98 -4.38 -14.32
C TRP A 145 -66.25 -4.37 -15.83
N GLU A 146 -65.34 -4.93 -16.64
CA GLU A 146 -65.46 -5.06 -18.11
C GLU A 146 -65.65 -6.52 -18.56
N LYS A 147 -66.15 -7.40 -17.69
CA LYS A 147 -66.52 -8.78 -18.01
C LYS A 147 -67.98 -9.05 -17.71
#